data_AF-A0A8G1ZQB3-F1
#
_entry.id   AF-A0A8G1ZQB3-F1
#
_cell.length_a   1.000
_cell.length_b   1.000
_cell.length_c   1.000
_cell.angle_alpha   90.00
_cell.angle_beta   90.00
_cell.angle_gamma   90.00
#
_symmetry.space_group_name_H-M   'P 1'
#
loop_
_entity.id
_entity.type
_entity.pdbx_description
1 polymer ?
#
loop_
_entity_poly.entity_id
_entity_poly.type
_entity_poly.pdbx_seq_one_letter_code
_entity_poly.pdbx_strand_id
1 'polypeptide(L)' 'MPEYVDGVITGEVPNVQVRYLKRGRVGYWDPDKGAVVIEDPGATGGTVFTPKNGKQYFDDELE' A
#
# COMPACT_ATOMS: atom_id res chain seq x y z
N MET A 1 13.90 1.05 5.09
CA MET A 1 12.52 0.92 5.59
C MET A 1 11.80 -0.33 5.06
N PRO A 2 12.43 -1.53 4.98
CA PRO A 2 11.71 -2.75 4.60
C PRO A 2 10.72 -3.21 5.69
N GLU A 3 11.04 -2.97 6.96
CA GLU A 3 10.22 -3.38 8.12
C GLU A 3 8.83 -2.73 8.13
N TYR A 4 8.70 -1.50 7.64
CA TYR A 4 7.40 -0.84 7.56
C TYR A 4 6.52 -1.43 6.47
N VAL A 5 7.10 -1.82 5.33
CA VAL A 5 6.36 -2.46 4.23
C VAL A 5 5.80 -3.80 4.70
N ASP A 6 6.66 -4.58 5.35
CA ASP A 6 6.31 -5.88 5.89
C ASP A 6 5.22 -5.75 6.95
N GLY A 7 5.33 -4.79 7.87
CA GLY A 7 4.30 -4.52 8.88
C GLY A 7 2.94 -4.10 8.29
N VAL A 8 2.92 -3.37 7.17
CA VAL A 8 1.66 -3.02 6.49
C VAL A 8 1.05 -4.24 5.80
N ILE A 9 1.86 -5.09 5.17
CA ILE A 9 1.41 -6.29 4.46
C ILE A 9 0.95 -7.39 5.44
N THR A 10 1.69 -7.59 6.53
CA THR A 10 1.39 -8.59 7.58
C THR A 10 0.26 -8.16 8.50
N GLY A 11 -0.15 -6.89 8.46
CA GLY A 11 -1.22 -6.35 9.29
C GLY A 11 -0.79 -5.92 10.70
N GLU A 12 0.51 -5.76 10.95
CA GLU A 12 1.02 -5.15 12.17
C GLU A 12 0.66 -3.66 12.28
N VAL A 13 0.46 -2.98 11.15
CA VAL A 13 0.01 -1.58 11.13
C VAL A 13 -1.53 -1.53 11.20
N PRO A 14 -2.10 -0.97 12.28
CA PRO A 14 -3.55 -0.83 12.41
C PRO A 14 -4.10 0.27 11.49
N ASN A 15 -5.41 0.25 11.24
CA ASN A 15 -6.14 1.27 10.43
C ASN A 15 -5.73 1.36 8.95
N VAL A 16 -4.98 0.38 8.45
CA VAL A 16 -4.65 0.28 7.03
C VAL A 16 -5.88 -0.12 6.23
N GLN A 17 -6.13 0.60 5.13
CA GLN A 17 -7.15 0.24 4.16
C GLN A 17 -6.54 -0.64 3.08
N VAL A 18 -7.16 -1.78 2.80
CA VAL A 18 -6.67 -2.76 1.81
C VAL A 18 -7.56 -2.75 0.58
N ARG A 19 -6.96 -2.78 -0.60
CA ARG A 19 -7.65 -2.82 -1.90
C ARG A 19 -6.96 -3.80 -2.84
N TYR A 20 -7.73 -4.72 -3.41
CA TYR A 20 -7.23 -5.65 -4.42
C TYR A 20 -7.25 -4.98 -5.79
N LEU A 21 -6.13 -5.02 -6.49
CA LEU A 21 -5.89 -4.38 -7.78
C LEU A 21 -5.78 -5.43 -8.88
N LYS A 22 -5.88 -4.97 -10.14
CA LYS A 22 -5.65 -5.83 -11.31
C LYS A 22 -4.26 -6.45 -11.28
N ARG A 23 -4.14 -7.64 -11.88
CA ARG A 23 -2.94 -8.49 -11.95
C ARG A 23 -2.50 -9.11 -10.61
N GLY A 24 -3.42 -9.21 -9.64
CA GLY A 24 -3.13 -9.84 -8.34
C GLY A 24 -2.33 -8.95 -7.39
N ARG A 25 -2.25 -7.64 -7.69
CA ARG A 25 -1.61 -6.65 -6.84
C ARG A 25 -2.53 -6.31 -5.67
N VAL A 26 -1.95 -5.91 -4.54
CA VAL A 26 -2.70 -5.47 -3.36
C VAL A 26 -2.19 -4.09 -2.95
N GLY A 27 -3.08 -3.10 -2.98
CA GLY A 27 -2.83 -1.77 -2.45
C GLY A 27 -3.19 -1.70 -0.98
N TYR A 28 -2.33 -1.07 -0.19
CA TYR A 28 -2.56 -0.76 1.21
C TYR A 28 -2.36 0.74 1.42
N TRP A 29 -3.29 1.37 2.14
CA TRP A 29 -3.23 2.77 2.48
C TRP A 29 -3.18 2.95 3.98
N ASP A 30 -2.08 3.55 4.46
CA ASP A 30 -1.92 3.99 5.84
C ASP A 30 -2.36 5.47 5.93
N PRO A 31 -3.55 5.76 6.51
CA PRO A 31 -4.02 7.14 6.69
C PRO A 31 -3.25 7.91 7.77
N ASP A 32 -2.64 7.23 8.75
CA ASP A 32 -1.87 7.84 9.83
C ASP A 32 -0.57 8.45 9.29
N LYS A 33 0.06 7.78 8.33
CA LYS A 33 1.31 8.24 7.69
C LYS A 33 1.11 8.90 6.34
N GLY A 34 -0.07 8.77 5.76
CA GLY A 34 -0.33 9.22 4.40
C GLY A 34 0.46 8.43 3.34
N ALA A 35 0.68 7.12 3.58
CA ALA A 35 1.54 6.28 2.77
C ALA A 35 0.75 5.22 2.00
N VAL A 36 1.12 5.00 0.73
CA VAL A 36 0.57 3.94 -0.12
C VAL A 36 1.61 2.83 -0.27
N VAL A 37 1.21 1.60 -0.01
CA VAL A 37 2.01 0.40 -0.25
C VAL A 37 1.32 -0.41 -1.33
N ILE A 38 2.05 -0.85 -2.35
CA ILE A 38 1.54 -1.75 -3.38
C ILE A 38 2.37 -3.03 -3.33
N GLU A 39 1.73 -4.11 -2.97
CA GLU A 39 2.27 -5.46 -3.08
C GLU A 39 2.00 -5.98 -4.50
N ASP A 40 3.07 -6.32 -5.22
CA ASP A 40 2.98 -6.91 -6.56
C ASP A 40 3.55 -8.33 -6.50
N PRO A 41 2.77 -9.37 -6.85
CA PRO A 41 3.24 -10.75 -6.78
C PRO A 41 4.26 -11.10 -7.87
N GLY A 42 4.41 -10.26 -8.90
CA GLY A 42 5.38 -10.40 -9.97
C GLY A 42 6.70 -9.64 -9.73
N ALA A 43 6.72 -8.73 -8.76
CA ALA A 43 7.92 -8.08 -8.26
C ALA A 43 8.40 -8.79 -6.98
N THR A 44 9.71 -8.84 -6.75
CA THR A 44 10.28 -9.36 -5.51
C THR A 44 10.05 -8.35 -4.37
N GLY A 45 8.81 -8.24 -3.89
CA GLY A 45 8.41 -7.44 -2.72
C GLY A 45 7.37 -6.34 -2.98
N GLY A 46 6.88 -5.74 -1.89
CA GLY A 46 5.99 -4.58 -1.94
C GLY A 46 6.74 -3.28 -2.21
N THR A 47 6.19 -2.43 -3.08
CA THR A 47 6.67 -1.07 -3.32
C THR A 47 5.94 -0.10 -2.40
N VAL A 48 6.68 0.68 -1.62
CA VAL A 48 6.13 1.76 -0.80
C VAL A 48 6.48 3.12 -1.37
N PHE A 49 5.47 3.99 -1.46
CA PHE A 49 5.67 5.38 -1.79
C PHE A 49 4.65 6.26 -1.07
N THR A 50 5.05 7.51 -0.86
CA THR A 50 4.24 8.52 -0.19
C THR A 50 3.88 9.61 -1.19
N PRO A 51 2.78 9.48 -1.95
CA PRO A 51 2.33 10.56 -2.83
C PRO A 51 1.95 11.77 -1.99
N LYS A 52 2.20 12.99 -2.49
CA LYS A 52 1.71 14.22 -1.83
C LYS A 52 0.20 14.17 -1.55
N ASN A 53 -0.57 13.48 -2.41
CA ASN A 53 -2.00 13.21 -2.25
C ASN A 53 -2.27 11.70 -2.12
N GLY A 54 -1.62 11.03 -1.17
CA GLY A 54 -1.67 9.57 -1.06
C GLY A 54 -3.08 8.98 -1.00
N LYS A 55 -4.01 9.64 -0.27
CA LYS A 55 -5.40 9.18 -0.19
C LYS A 55 -6.09 9.25 -1.54
N GLN A 56 -5.95 10.36 -2.26
CA GLN A 56 -6.55 10.52 -3.58
C GLN A 56 -5.97 9.51 -4.56
N TYR A 57 -4.67 9.27 -4.52
CA TYR A 57 -4.04 8.24 -5.34
C TYR A 57 -4.58 6.84 -5.04
N PHE A 58 -4.79 6.50 -3.76
CA PHE A 58 -5.37 5.22 -3.36
C PHE A 58 -6.84 5.07 -3.79
N ASP A 59 -7.63 6.15 -3.71
CA ASP A 59 -9.07 6.17 -4.00
C ASP A 59 -9.35 6.18 -5.52
N ASP A 60 -8.64 7.03 -6.25
CA ASP A 60 -8.94 7.43 -7.65
C ASP A 60 -8.02 6.74 -8.68
N GLU A 61 -6.73 6.60 -8.37
CA GLU A 61 -5.70 6.17 -9.35
C GLU A 61 -5.32 4.68 -9.21
N LEU A 62 -5.69 4.04 -8.10
CA LEU A 62 -5.42 2.63 -7.83
C LEU A 62 -6.54 1.75 -8.42
N GLU A 63 -6.47 1.45 -9.72
CA GLU A 63 -7.39 0.53 -10.45
C GLU A 63 -6.73 -0.79 -10.92
#